data_AF-A0AAJ0MMC5-F1
#
_entry.id   AF-A0AAJ0MMC5-F1
#
_cell.length_a   1.000
_cell.length_b   1.000
_cell.length_c   1.000
_cell.angle_alpha   90.00
_cell.angle_beta   90.00
_cell.angle_gamma   90.00
#
_symmetry.space_group_name_H-M   'P 1'
#
loop_
_entity.id
_entity.type
_entity.pdbx_description
1 polymer ?
#
loop_
_entity_poly.entity_id
_entity_poly.type
_entity_poly.pdbx_seq_one_letter_code
_entity_poly.pdbx_strand_id
1 'polypeptide(L)'
;MATPTLISSLPDLQAFLSFIPPSSTLYLDLEGRSLCRHGTLTLLTILVLPTRATSIVDIRLAGVTDIQLLENGSRPGGKTYLFGLDRCIERDLSLRWEEKQPWARTKQEVRALMNMPNSDIFSRRPLDAKTLQYCVNDVVYLPALHKLYTKRINKSSGWMAKAMAESARRVTEACGPGYVPQSEDKKFGPWRSRVDPDYDFWF
;
A
#
# COMPACT_ATOMS: atom_id res chain seq x y z
N MET A 1 -22.92 13.16 28.43
CA MET A 1 -21.84 12.40 27.76
C MET A 1 -21.20 13.33 26.75
N ALA A 2 -19.87 13.39 26.69
CA ALA A 2 -19.20 14.21 25.67
C ALA A 2 -19.47 13.61 24.29
N THR A 3 -19.82 14.45 23.32
CA THR A 3 -20.03 14.01 21.93
C THR A 3 -18.70 13.56 21.34
N PRO A 4 -18.63 12.38 20.69
CA PRO A 4 -17.39 11.94 20.05
C PRO A 4 -17.02 12.89 18.90
N THR A 5 -15.72 13.15 18.77
CA THR A 5 -15.19 13.95 17.66
C THR A 5 -14.77 13.03 16.50
N LEU A 6 -15.28 13.28 15.30
CA LEU A 6 -14.84 12.56 14.10
C LEU A 6 -13.55 13.19 13.55
N ILE A 7 -12.54 12.36 13.32
CA ILE A 7 -11.25 12.72 12.74
C ILE A 7 -11.16 12.03 11.37
N SER A 8 -11.21 12.81 10.30
CA SER A 8 -11.20 12.29 8.92
C SER A 8 -10.11 12.90 8.03
N SER A 9 -9.18 13.66 8.62
CA SER A 9 -8.07 14.29 7.92
C SER A 9 -6.75 14.18 8.70
N LEU A 10 -5.62 14.27 7.99
CA LEU A 10 -4.29 14.25 8.62
C LEU A 10 -4.07 15.44 9.58
N PRO A 11 -4.44 16.69 9.24
CA PRO A 11 -4.35 17.81 10.19
C PRO A 11 -5.15 17.57 11.47
N ASP A 12 -6.37 17.03 11.36
CA ASP A 12 -7.20 16.74 12.54
C ASP A 12 -6.60 15.63 13.40
N LEU A 13 -6.04 14.59 12.76
CA LEU A 13 -5.34 13.52 13.45
C LEU A 13 -4.10 14.05 14.18
N GLN A 14 -3.31 14.90 13.53
CA GLN A 14 -2.13 15.53 14.14
C GLN A 14 -2.52 16.41 15.33
N ALA A 15 -3.56 17.23 15.19
CA ALA A 15 -4.09 18.05 16.27
C ALA A 15 -4.52 17.16 17.45
N PHE A 16 -5.35 16.14 17.20
CA PHE A 16 -5.78 15.18 18.21
C PHE A 16 -4.60 14.53 18.94
N LEU A 17 -3.62 13.98 18.21
CA LEU A 17 -2.45 13.33 18.79
C LEU A 17 -1.62 14.30 19.64
N SER A 18 -1.50 15.56 19.23
CA SER A 18 -0.76 16.58 19.99
C SER A 18 -1.41 16.94 21.34
N PHE A 19 -2.72 16.69 21.48
CA PHE A 19 -3.46 16.93 22.72
C PHE A 19 -3.42 15.75 23.70
N ILE A 20 -2.89 14.59 23.31
CA ILE A 20 -2.80 13.40 24.18
C ILE A 20 -1.53 13.51 25.03
N PRO A 21 -1.64 13.68 26.37
CA PRO A 21 -0.48 13.63 27.24
C PRO A 21 0.26 12.29 27.13
N PRO A 22 1.60 12.26 27.21
CA PRO A 22 2.37 11.01 27.18
C PRO A 22 1.98 10.01 28.29
N SER A 23 1.40 10.47 29.38
CA SER A 23 0.93 9.66 30.51
C SER A 23 -0.50 9.14 30.36
N SER A 24 -1.17 9.40 29.22
CA SER A 24 -2.54 8.96 29.01
C SER A 24 -2.65 7.44 28.82
N THR A 25 -3.77 6.89 29.28
CA THR A 25 -4.20 5.53 28.92
C THR A 25 -5.20 5.62 27.79
N LEU A 26 -4.98 4.86 26.72
CA LEU A 26 -5.85 4.78 25.56
C LEU A 26 -6.62 3.46 25.56
N TYR A 27 -7.94 3.53 25.36
CA TYR A 27 -8.78 2.38 25.06
C TYR A 27 -9.20 2.46 23.60
N LEU A 28 -9.03 1.36 22.87
CA LEU A 28 -9.21 1.30 21.43
C LEU A 28 -10.29 0.27 21.08
N ASP A 29 -11.14 0.64 20.14
CA ASP A 29 -12.09 -0.28 19.49
C ASP A 29 -11.93 -0.18 17.96
N LEU A 30 -11.93 -1.31 17.27
CA LEU A 30 -11.57 -1.43 15.84
C LEU A 30 -12.73 -2.04 15.06
N GLU A 31 -13.19 -1.33 14.04
CA GLU A 31 -14.31 -1.76 13.21
C GLU A 31 -13.87 -1.95 11.75
N GLY A 32 -14.40 -2.97 11.10
CA GLY A 32 -14.09 -3.28 9.71
C GLY A 32 -14.52 -4.68 9.28
N ARG A 33 -13.97 -5.16 8.16
CA ARG A 33 -14.26 -6.48 7.61
C ARG A 33 -12.99 -7.32 7.63
N SER A 34 -13.04 -8.52 8.20
CA SER A 34 -11.92 -9.49 8.16
C SER A 34 -10.55 -8.88 8.52
N LEU A 35 -10.45 -8.15 9.64
CA LEU A 35 -9.38 -7.21 10.08
C LEU A 35 -7.91 -7.65 9.95
N CYS A 36 -7.63 -8.87 9.52
CA CYS A 36 -6.31 -9.34 9.13
C CYS A 36 -6.01 -9.00 7.66
N ARG A 37 -5.15 -9.80 7.02
CA ARG A 37 -4.51 -9.49 5.72
C ARG A 37 -5.47 -9.13 4.58
N HIS A 38 -6.63 -9.78 4.51
CA HIS A 38 -7.55 -9.67 3.38
C HIS A 38 -8.72 -8.72 3.66
N GLY A 39 -8.72 -8.09 4.83
CA GLY A 39 -9.79 -7.22 5.28
C GLY A 39 -9.56 -5.75 5.02
N THR A 40 -10.51 -4.97 5.54
CA THR A 40 -10.44 -3.51 5.63
C THR A 40 -10.66 -3.10 7.07
N LEU A 41 -9.81 -2.23 7.58
CA LEU A 41 -10.07 -1.47 8.80
C LEU A 41 -10.74 -0.16 8.38
N THR A 42 -11.91 0.15 8.95
CA THR A 42 -12.73 1.28 8.53
C THR A 42 -12.83 2.36 9.58
N LEU A 43 -12.95 2.00 10.86
CA LEU A 43 -13.02 2.97 11.96
C LEU A 43 -12.15 2.52 13.13
N LEU A 44 -11.58 3.50 13.83
CA LEU A 44 -10.90 3.32 15.10
C LEU A 44 -11.52 4.29 16.11
N THR A 45 -12.11 3.77 17.18
CA THR A 45 -12.59 4.60 18.29
C THR A 45 -11.52 4.66 19.37
N ILE A 46 -11.23 5.85 19.88
CA ILE A 46 -10.20 6.12 20.90
C ILE A 46 -10.84 6.84 22.07
N LEU A 47 -10.76 6.24 23.26
CA LEU A 47 -11.06 6.89 24.54
C LEU A 47 -9.76 7.21 25.27
N VAL A 48 -9.56 8.47 25.63
CA VAL A 48 -8.35 8.98 26.31
C VAL A 48 -8.64 9.20 27.79
N LEU A 49 -7.83 8.62 28.69
CA LEU A 49 -7.84 8.93 30.13
C LEU A 49 -6.67 9.82 30.55
N PRO A 50 -6.84 10.65 31.60
CA PRO A 50 -8.05 10.81 32.42
C PRO A 50 -9.09 11.78 31.83
N THR A 51 -8.81 12.41 30.69
CA THR A 51 -9.67 13.45 30.08
C THR A 51 -11.06 12.95 29.69
N ARG A 52 -11.23 11.64 29.52
CA ARG A 52 -12.46 10.98 29.01
C ARG A 52 -12.93 11.55 27.67
N ALA A 53 -12.00 12.08 26.89
CA ALA A 53 -12.27 12.51 25.53
C ALA A 53 -12.39 11.29 24.62
N THR A 54 -13.43 11.27 23.79
CA THR A 54 -13.67 10.20 22.81
C THR A 54 -13.53 10.77 21.41
N SER A 55 -12.73 10.12 20.57
CA SER A 55 -12.61 10.45 19.15
C SER A 55 -12.81 9.21 18.29
N ILE A 56 -13.44 9.39 17.14
CA ILE A 56 -13.62 8.36 16.12
C ILE A 56 -12.72 8.75 14.95
N VAL A 57 -11.77 7.89 14.60
CA VAL A 57 -10.85 8.08 13.48
C VAL A 57 -11.39 7.32 12.28
N ASP A 58 -11.71 8.03 11.21
CA ASP A 58 -12.05 7.46 9.92
C ASP A 58 -10.78 6.95 9.22
N ILE A 59 -10.74 5.65 8.95
CA ILE A 59 -9.57 5.00 8.34
C ILE A 59 -9.89 4.74 6.87
N ARG A 60 -9.36 5.62 6.02
CA ARG A 60 -9.52 5.53 4.57
C ARG A 60 -8.19 5.73 3.86
N LEU A 61 -7.99 4.94 2.81
CA LEU A 61 -6.87 5.13 1.89
C LEU A 61 -7.07 6.43 1.09
N ALA A 62 -6.12 7.35 1.18
CA ALA A 62 -6.14 8.63 0.45
C ALA A 62 -4.70 9.11 0.18
N GLY A 63 -4.54 10.03 -0.78
CA GLY A 63 -3.24 10.64 -1.09
C GLY A 63 -2.17 9.64 -1.58
N VAL A 64 -2.59 8.52 -2.18
CA VAL A 64 -1.66 7.47 -2.63
C VAL A 64 -0.94 7.87 -3.90
N THR A 65 0.37 7.62 -3.91
CA THR A 65 1.18 7.57 -5.12
C THR A 65 1.54 6.12 -5.42
N ASP A 66 0.96 5.57 -6.49
CA ASP A 66 1.26 4.21 -6.92
C ASP A 66 2.64 4.16 -7.61
N ILE A 67 3.61 3.53 -6.95
CA ILE A 67 4.99 3.40 -7.43
C ILE A 67 5.06 2.61 -8.74
N GLN A 68 4.16 1.67 -8.99
CA GLN A 68 4.16 0.86 -10.21
C GLN A 68 3.63 1.68 -11.40
N LEU A 69 2.72 2.63 -11.16
CA LEU A 69 2.32 3.60 -12.18
C LEU A 69 3.43 4.60 -12.49
N LEU A 70 4.17 5.05 -11.47
CA LEU A 70 5.35 5.88 -11.68
C LEU A 70 6.43 5.13 -12.47
N GLU A 71 6.70 3.86 -12.17
CA GLU A 71 7.59 3.01 -12.97
C GLU A 71 7.13 3.01 -14.43
N ASN A 72 5.87 2.64 -14.66
CA ASN A 72 5.34 2.43 -15.99
C ASN A 72 5.39 3.72 -16.82
N GLY A 73 5.03 4.87 -16.22
CA GLY A 73 5.10 6.18 -16.86
C GLY A 73 6.54 6.66 -17.11
N SER A 74 7.48 6.29 -16.24
CA SER A 74 8.90 6.67 -16.37
C SER A 74 9.67 5.83 -17.40
N ARG A 75 9.21 4.62 -17.70
CA ARG A 75 9.93 3.67 -18.54
C ARG A 75 9.75 3.97 -20.03
N PRO A 76 10.81 3.91 -20.87
CA PRO A 76 10.66 3.96 -22.32
C PRO A 76 9.92 2.73 -22.86
N GLY A 77 9.17 2.90 -23.97
CA GLY A 77 8.47 1.81 -24.64
C GLY A 77 7.08 1.48 -24.08
N GLY A 78 6.63 0.24 -24.30
CA GLY A 78 5.25 -0.20 -24.09
C GLY A 78 4.75 -0.08 -22.66
N LYS A 79 3.49 0.33 -22.50
CA LYS A 79 2.81 0.56 -21.21
C LYS A 79 1.81 -0.52 -20.84
N THR A 80 1.84 -1.65 -21.56
CA THR A 80 0.83 -2.73 -21.47
C THR A 80 0.80 -3.40 -20.10
N TYR A 81 1.95 -3.60 -19.47
CA TYR A 81 2.08 -4.33 -18.21
C TYR A 81 2.70 -3.47 -17.13
N LEU A 82 2.23 -3.64 -15.90
CA LEU A 82 2.86 -3.11 -14.71
C LEU A 82 3.99 -4.02 -14.25
N PHE A 83 5.02 -3.42 -13.68
CA PHE A 83 6.04 -4.19 -12.99
C PHE A 83 5.63 -4.38 -11.54
N GLY A 84 5.65 -5.63 -11.07
CA GLY A 84 5.55 -5.94 -9.64
C GLY A 84 6.62 -5.17 -8.85
N LEU A 85 6.33 -4.84 -7.59
CA LEU A 85 7.28 -4.12 -6.72
C LEU A 85 8.67 -4.77 -6.72
N ASP A 86 8.73 -6.10 -6.74
CA ASP A 86 10.00 -6.85 -6.75
C ASP A 86 10.82 -6.55 -7.99
N ARG A 87 10.15 -6.56 -9.15
CA ARG A 87 10.78 -6.27 -10.43
C ARG A 87 11.25 -4.82 -10.51
N CYS A 88 10.51 -3.88 -9.92
CA CYS A 88 10.93 -2.50 -9.76
C CYS A 88 12.23 -2.42 -8.93
N ILE A 89 12.28 -3.09 -7.78
CA ILE A 89 13.46 -3.08 -6.90
C ILE A 89 14.66 -3.71 -7.60
N GLU A 90 14.51 -4.91 -8.16
CA GLU A 90 15.60 -5.69 -8.75
C GLU A 90 16.25 -5.00 -9.95
N ARG A 91 15.42 -4.43 -10.84
CA ARG A 91 15.87 -3.81 -12.07
C ARG A 91 16.36 -2.38 -11.88
N ASP A 92 15.65 -1.59 -11.08
CA ASP A 92 15.84 -0.14 -11.06
C ASP A 92 16.66 0.35 -9.88
N LEU A 93 16.78 -0.42 -8.80
CA LEU A 93 17.69 -0.11 -7.71
C LEU A 93 19.00 -0.91 -7.86
N SER A 94 20.11 -0.18 -7.91
CA SER A 94 21.48 -0.72 -7.81
C SER A 94 21.80 -1.14 -6.37
N LEU A 95 20.96 -1.99 -5.78
CA LEU A 95 21.25 -2.57 -4.46
C LEU A 95 22.46 -3.49 -4.56
N ARG A 96 23.29 -3.49 -3.52
CA ARG A 96 24.41 -4.43 -3.45
C ARG A 96 23.88 -5.85 -3.29
N TRP A 97 24.68 -6.85 -3.65
CA TRP A 97 24.25 -8.25 -3.59
C TRP A 97 23.88 -8.64 -2.14
N GLU A 98 24.59 -8.08 -1.16
CA GLU A 98 24.37 -8.28 0.27
C GLU A 98 23.00 -7.79 0.73
N GLU A 99 22.42 -6.78 0.06
CA GLU A 99 21.10 -6.23 0.36
C GLU A 99 20.00 -6.95 -0.42
N LYS A 100 20.29 -7.34 -1.67
CA LYS A 100 19.34 -8.05 -2.55
C LYS A 100 19.02 -9.46 -2.04
N GLN A 101 20.04 -10.20 -1.61
CA GLN A 101 19.88 -11.61 -1.24
C GLN A 101 18.95 -11.83 -0.03
N PRO A 102 19.12 -11.14 1.11
CA PRO A 102 18.22 -11.30 2.26
C PRO A 102 16.79 -10.86 1.93
N TRP A 103 16.64 -9.74 1.22
CA TRP A 103 15.33 -9.23 0.82
C TRP A 103 14.57 -10.24 -0.06
N ALA A 104 15.21 -10.75 -1.11
CA ALA A 104 14.61 -11.71 -2.03
C ALA A 104 14.26 -13.03 -1.32
N ARG A 105 15.17 -13.51 -0.46
CA ARG A 105 14.95 -14.74 0.32
C ARG A 105 13.77 -14.60 1.29
N THR A 106 13.72 -13.53 2.10
CA THR A 106 12.60 -13.30 3.02
C THR A 106 11.28 -13.27 2.26
N LYS A 107 11.25 -12.63 1.09
CA LYS A 107 10.03 -12.52 0.30
C LYS A 107 9.59 -13.87 -0.28
N GLN A 108 10.53 -14.67 -0.79
CA GLN A 108 10.26 -16.01 -1.29
C GLN A 108 9.74 -16.94 -0.18
N GLU A 109 10.40 -16.95 0.98
CA GLU A 109 10.02 -17.80 2.11
C GLU A 109 8.63 -17.45 2.63
N VAL A 110 8.35 -16.16 2.82
CA VAL A 110 7.03 -15.73 3.31
C VAL A 110 5.93 -16.01 2.28
N ARG A 111 6.20 -15.83 0.97
CA ARG A 111 5.26 -16.24 -0.08
C ARG A 111 4.98 -17.74 -0.07
N ALA A 112 6.02 -18.56 0.12
CA ALA A 112 5.86 -20.00 0.23
C ALA A 112 4.99 -20.37 1.43
N LEU A 113 5.19 -19.71 2.58
CA LEU A 113 4.36 -19.89 3.77
C LEU A 113 2.90 -19.49 3.51
N MET A 114 2.65 -18.36 2.84
CA MET A 114 1.31 -17.89 2.49
C MET A 114 0.57 -18.79 1.49
N ASN A 115 1.31 -19.57 0.69
CA ASN A 115 0.74 -20.49 -0.30
C ASN A 115 0.46 -21.88 0.29
N MET A 116 0.85 -22.13 1.56
CA MET A 116 0.51 -23.39 2.22
C MET A 116 -1.00 -23.45 2.52
N PRO A 117 -1.61 -24.65 2.45
CA PRO A 117 -3.02 -24.83 2.81
C PRO A 117 -3.31 -24.32 4.24
N ASN A 118 -4.40 -23.59 4.41
CA ASN A 118 -4.84 -23.03 5.70
C ASN A 118 -3.79 -22.14 6.39
N SER A 119 -2.85 -21.56 5.64
CA SER A 119 -1.89 -20.62 6.21
C SER A 119 -2.53 -19.24 6.39
N ASP A 120 -2.62 -18.81 7.64
CA ASP A 120 -2.88 -17.41 7.98
C ASP A 120 -1.79 -16.89 8.91
N ILE A 121 -0.62 -16.68 8.32
CA ILE A 121 0.56 -16.19 9.06
C ILE A 121 0.34 -14.79 9.65
N PHE A 122 -0.62 -14.01 9.13
CA PHE A 122 -0.94 -12.67 9.64
C PHE A 122 -1.97 -12.68 10.77
N SER A 123 -2.67 -13.78 11.01
CA SER A 123 -3.56 -13.94 12.17
C SER A 123 -2.85 -14.46 13.42
N ARG A 124 -1.63 -15.01 13.30
CA ARG A 124 -0.87 -15.52 14.46
C ARG A 124 -0.31 -14.38 15.31
N ARG A 125 -0.29 -14.57 16.63
CA ARG A 125 0.32 -13.62 17.58
C ARG A 125 1.21 -14.35 18.60
N PRO A 126 2.42 -13.84 18.90
CA PRO A 126 3.09 -12.72 18.22
C PRO A 126 3.39 -13.03 16.74
N LEU A 127 3.63 -12.00 15.93
CA LEU A 127 4.02 -12.21 14.53
C LEU A 127 5.45 -12.73 14.45
N ASP A 128 5.68 -13.70 13.56
CA ASP A 128 7.02 -14.25 13.31
C ASP A 128 7.97 -13.15 12.78
N ALA A 129 9.24 -13.19 13.20
CA ALA A 129 10.25 -12.21 12.80
C ALA A 129 10.38 -12.07 11.28
N LYS A 130 10.23 -13.17 10.53
CA LYS A 130 10.24 -13.16 9.05
C LYS A 130 9.02 -12.44 8.47
N THR A 131 7.84 -12.60 9.06
CA THR A 131 6.62 -11.90 8.65
C THR A 131 6.74 -10.41 8.92
N LEU A 132 7.32 -10.02 10.07
CA LEU A 132 7.64 -8.62 10.36
C LEU A 132 8.63 -8.04 9.34
N GLN A 133 9.71 -8.77 9.04
CA GLN A 133 10.68 -8.34 8.04
C GLN A 133 10.07 -8.23 6.64
N TYR A 134 9.15 -9.12 6.28
CA TYR A 134 8.38 -9.03 5.04
C TYR A 134 7.58 -7.71 4.97
N CYS A 135 6.89 -7.32 6.04
CA CYS A 135 6.16 -6.04 6.10
C CYS A 135 7.10 -4.84 5.92
N VAL A 136 8.29 -4.87 6.54
CA VAL A 136 9.30 -3.81 6.36
C VAL A 136 9.79 -3.77 4.91
N ASN A 137 10.06 -4.93 4.32
CA ASN A 137 10.57 -5.06 2.95
C ASN A 137 9.59 -4.52 1.88
N ASP A 138 8.28 -4.52 2.14
CA ASP A 138 7.28 -3.97 1.23
C ASP A 138 7.26 -2.43 1.19
N VAL A 139 7.90 -1.74 2.15
CA VAL A 139 7.91 -0.27 2.21
C VAL A 139 9.30 0.37 2.16
N VAL A 140 10.34 -0.33 2.65
CA VAL A 140 11.67 0.27 2.85
C VAL A 140 12.31 0.85 1.59
N TYR A 141 12.02 0.27 0.41
CA TYR A 141 12.58 0.71 -0.87
C TYR A 141 11.70 1.70 -1.65
N LEU A 142 10.45 1.95 -1.19
CA LEU A 142 9.53 2.83 -1.90
C LEU A 142 10.06 4.27 -2.03
N PRO A 143 10.71 4.89 -1.02
CA PRO A 143 11.25 6.24 -1.17
C PRO A 143 12.33 6.35 -2.25
N ALA A 144 13.21 5.35 -2.36
CA ALA A 144 14.26 5.32 -3.37
C ALA A 144 13.69 5.17 -4.78
N LEU A 145 12.71 4.26 -4.97
CA LEU A 145 11.98 4.09 -6.23
C LEU A 145 11.22 5.37 -6.61
N HIS A 146 10.51 5.97 -5.66
CA HIS A 146 9.78 7.21 -5.87
C HIS A 146 10.71 8.33 -6.37
N LYS A 147 11.83 8.55 -5.68
CA LYS A 147 12.85 9.55 -6.08
C LYS A 147 13.41 9.26 -7.47
N LEU A 148 13.65 7.98 -7.79
CA LEU A 148 14.18 7.57 -9.09
C LEU A 148 13.18 7.85 -10.22
N TYR A 149 11.93 7.42 -10.07
CA TYR A 149 10.92 7.56 -11.12
C TYR A 149 10.46 9.00 -11.30
N THR A 150 10.33 9.76 -10.22
CA THR A 150 10.07 11.22 -10.31
C THR A 150 11.18 11.97 -11.05
N LYS A 151 12.45 11.56 -10.89
CA LYS A 151 13.58 12.11 -11.65
C LYS A 151 13.56 11.70 -13.13
N ARG A 152 13.18 10.45 -13.44
CA ARG A 152 13.11 9.93 -14.81
C ARG A 152 11.95 10.53 -15.61
N ILE A 153 10.82 10.79 -14.96
CA ILE A 153 9.68 11.44 -15.61
C ILE A 153 10.05 12.88 -15.96
N ASN A 154 10.05 13.19 -17.25
CA ASN A 154 10.15 14.57 -17.71
C ASN A 154 8.91 15.36 -17.25
N LYS A 155 9.12 16.48 -16.55
CA LYS A 155 8.05 17.34 -16.02
C LYS A 155 7.03 17.78 -17.08
N SER A 156 7.47 17.96 -18.33
CA SER A 156 6.60 18.39 -19.44
C SER A 156 5.82 17.25 -20.11
N SER A 157 6.08 16.00 -19.76
CA SER A 157 5.47 14.84 -20.44
C SER A 157 4.03 14.49 -20.00
N GLY A 158 3.54 15.12 -18.92
CA GLY A 158 2.22 14.81 -18.34
C GLY A 158 2.11 13.44 -17.66
N TRP A 159 3.14 12.59 -17.71
CA TRP A 159 3.11 11.24 -17.11
C TRP A 159 2.90 11.27 -15.59
N MET A 160 3.47 12.28 -14.91
CA MET A 160 3.24 12.46 -13.47
C MET A 160 1.74 12.66 -13.18
N ALA A 161 1.09 13.57 -13.90
CA ALA A 161 -0.34 13.84 -13.74
C ALA A 161 -1.19 12.60 -14.05
N LYS A 162 -0.85 11.86 -15.12
CA LYS A 162 -1.53 10.60 -15.47
C LYS A 162 -1.40 9.56 -14.36
N ALA A 163 -0.20 9.38 -13.80
CA ALA A 163 0.05 8.41 -12.73
C ALA A 163 -0.69 8.78 -11.44
N MET A 164 -0.74 10.07 -11.08
CA MET A 164 -1.48 10.54 -9.90
C MET A 164 -2.99 10.41 -10.08
N ALA A 165 -3.52 10.74 -11.26
CA ALA A 165 -4.94 10.58 -11.57
C ALA A 165 -5.37 9.10 -11.51
N GLU A 166 -4.57 8.21 -12.10
CA GLU A 166 -4.85 6.77 -12.03
C GLU A 166 -4.64 6.21 -10.61
N SER A 167 -3.67 6.72 -9.83
CA SER A 167 -3.51 6.34 -8.42
C SER A 167 -4.78 6.66 -7.63
N ALA A 168 -5.33 7.86 -7.80
CA ALA A 168 -6.59 8.25 -7.17
C ALA A 168 -7.78 7.39 -7.64
N ARG A 169 -7.83 7.04 -8.93
CA ARG A 169 -8.86 6.13 -9.47
C ARG A 169 -8.76 4.74 -8.82
N ARG A 170 -7.55 4.18 -8.71
CA ARG A 170 -7.31 2.87 -8.06
C ARG A 170 -7.66 2.88 -6.58
N VAL A 171 -7.39 3.97 -5.86
CA VAL A 171 -7.83 4.14 -4.47
C VAL A 171 -9.36 4.09 -4.40
N THR A 172 -10.04 4.83 -5.28
CA THR A 172 -11.52 4.83 -5.33
C THR A 172 -12.06 3.42 -5.59
N GLU A 173 -11.45 2.69 -6.53
CA GLU A 173 -11.80 1.31 -6.84
C GLU A 173 -11.53 0.36 -5.66
N ALA A 174 -10.37 0.50 -4.99
CA ALA A 174 -9.98 -0.33 -3.85
C ALA A 174 -10.88 -0.14 -2.62
N CYS A 175 -11.47 1.04 -2.45
CA CYS A 175 -12.46 1.31 -1.42
C CYS A 175 -13.89 0.87 -1.81
N GLY A 176 -14.11 0.38 -3.03
CA GLY A 176 -15.42 -0.03 -3.51
C GLY A 176 -15.85 -1.42 -3.00
N PRO A 177 -17.17 -1.69 -2.90
CA PRO A 177 -17.69 -2.95 -2.34
C PRO A 177 -17.38 -4.19 -3.19
N GLY A 178 -17.08 -4.01 -4.48
CA GLY A 178 -16.77 -5.08 -5.43
C GLY A 178 -15.27 -5.23 -5.74
N TYR A 179 -14.38 -4.65 -4.93
CA TYR A 179 -12.95 -4.73 -5.19
C TYR A 179 -12.41 -6.16 -5.05
N VAL A 180 -11.73 -6.64 -6.09
CA VAL A 180 -11.04 -7.95 -6.10
C VAL A 180 -9.53 -7.70 -6.15
N PRO A 181 -8.79 -7.88 -5.04
CA PRO A 181 -7.36 -7.52 -4.96
C PRO A 181 -6.44 -8.40 -5.81
N GLN A 182 -6.83 -9.64 -6.12
CA GLN A 182 -6.01 -10.61 -6.86
C GLN A 182 -6.59 -10.95 -8.25
N SER A 183 -7.28 -10.01 -8.90
CA SER A 183 -7.77 -10.26 -10.26
C SER A 183 -6.64 -10.24 -11.30
N GLU A 184 -6.76 -11.09 -12.32
CA GLU A 184 -5.80 -11.16 -13.44
C GLU A 184 -5.59 -9.81 -14.13
N ASP A 185 -6.59 -8.95 -14.14
CA ASP A 185 -6.53 -7.63 -14.77
C ASP A 185 -5.56 -6.65 -14.09
N LYS A 186 -5.18 -6.89 -12.82
CA LYS A 186 -4.27 -6.01 -12.07
C LYS A 186 -2.85 -6.01 -12.63
N LYS A 187 -2.48 -6.97 -13.49
CA LYS A 187 -1.17 -7.00 -14.17
C LYS A 187 -1.05 -5.99 -15.30
N PHE A 188 -2.17 -5.53 -15.86
CA PHE A 188 -2.15 -4.61 -16.99
C PHE A 188 -2.00 -3.16 -16.54
N GLY A 189 -1.17 -2.42 -17.30
CA GLY A 189 -1.05 -0.98 -17.16
C GLY A 189 -2.30 -0.26 -17.70
N PRO A 190 -2.66 0.89 -17.11
CA PRO A 190 -3.82 1.68 -17.53
C PRO A 190 -3.65 2.29 -18.94
N TRP A 191 -2.41 2.39 -19.43
CA TRP A 191 -2.08 3.01 -20.71
C TRP A 191 -1.69 2.00 -21.78
N ARG A 192 -2.14 0.74 -21.65
CA ARG A 192 -2.00 -0.25 -22.71
C ARG A 192 -2.57 0.30 -24.02
N SER A 193 -1.81 0.14 -25.09
CA SER A 193 -2.27 0.46 -26.44
C SER A 193 -3.51 -0.39 -26.71
N ARG A 194 -4.67 0.23 -26.96
CA ARG A 194 -5.89 -0.45 -27.41
C ARG A 194 -5.81 -0.73 -28.91
N VAL A 195 -4.70 -1.32 -29.36
CA VAL A 195 -4.61 -1.86 -30.72
C VAL A 195 -4.89 -3.34 -30.58
N ASP A 196 -6.11 -3.70 -31.00
CA ASP A 196 -6.74 -4.99 -31.28
C ASP A 196 -6.59 -6.17 -30.28
N PRO A 197 -7.69 -6.88 -29.94
CA PRO A 197 -7.67 -8.10 -29.12
C PRO A 197 -6.92 -9.31 -29.74
N ASP A 198 -6.46 -9.23 -30.98
CA ASP A 198 -5.98 -10.38 -31.77
C ASP A 198 -4.45 -10.45 -31.95
N TYR A 199 -3.66 -10.06 -30.95
CA TYR A 199 -2.26 -10.46 -30.91
C TYR A 199 -2.02 -11.45 -29.77
N ASP A 200 -2.18 -12.70 -30.17
CA ASP A 200 -1.98 -13.94 -29.43
C ASP A 200 -0.74 -13.95 -28.53
N PHE A 201 -1.00 -14.51 -27.34
CA PHE A 201 -0.17 -15.45 -26.59
C PHE A 201 1.24 -15.70 -27.13
N TRP A 202 2.25 -15.46 -26.29
CA TRP A 202 3.21 -16.48 -25.83
C TRP A 202 3.84 -15.95 -24.53
N PHE A 203 3.60 -16.69 -23.43
CA PHE A 203 4.27 -16.55 -22.14
C PHE A 203 5.69 -17.11 -22.21
#